data_AF-A0A7X2BRS1-F1
#
_entry.id   AF-A0A7X2BRS1-F1
#
_cell.length_a   1.000
_cell.length_b   1.000
_cell.length_c   1.000
_cell.angle_alpha   90.00
_cell.angle_beta   90.00
_cell.angle_gamma   90.00
#
_symmetry.space_group_name_H-M   'P 1'
#
loop_
_entity.id
_entity.type
_entity.pdbx_description
1 polymer ?
#
loop_
_entity_poly.entity_id
_entity_poly.type
_entity_poly.pdbx_seq_one_letter_code
_entity_poly.pdbx_strand_id
1 'polypeptide(L)'
;PKPNGGVRTLGVPTVVDRLIQQALHQVLQPIFEPTFSEGSYGFRPQRSALDAVAKAKEYVAEGKHWVVDIDLEKFFDRVNHD
;
A
#
# COMPACT_ATOMS: atom_id res chain seq x y z
N PRO A 1 -15.21 1.87 13.31
CA PRO A 1 -14.32 1.47 14.43
C PRO A 1 -13.26 0.49 13.93
N LYS A 2 -12.00 0.59 14.37
CA LYS A 2 -10.99 -0.43 14.04
C LYS A 2 -11.34 -1.76 14.74
N PRO A 3 -10.98 -2.93 14.18
CA PRO A 3 -11.27 -4.24 14.77
C PRO A 3 -10.77 -4.40 16.22
N ASN A 4 -9.66 -3.74 16.57
CA ASN A 4 -9.03 -3.83 17.90
C ASN A 4 -9.34 -2.61 18.81
N GLY A 5 -10.37 -1.83 18.49
CA GLY A 5 -10.66 -0.56 19.17
C GLY A 5 -9.95 0.65 18.55
N GLY A 6 -10.56 1.82 18.70
CA GLY A 6 -10.10 3.08 18.10
C GLY A 6 -10.97 3.60 16.95
N VAL A 7 -11.03 4.91 16.81
CA VAL A 7 -11.75 5.61 15.72
C VAL A 7 -10.83 5.73 14.52
N ARG A 8 -11.32 5.40 13.32
CA ARG A 8 -10.62 5.65 12.07
C ARG A 8 -11.13 6.95 11.49
N THR A 9 -10.33 8.00 11.55
CA THR A 9 -10.59 9.22 10.81
C THR A 9 -10.42 8.92 9.33
N LEU A 10 -11.47 9.14 8.54
CA LEU A 10 -11.43 9.00 7.08
C LEU A 10 -11.48 10.40 6.47
N GLY A 11 -10.44 10.77 5.73
CA GLY A 11 -10.49 11.93 4.87
C GLY A 11 -11.26 11.57 3.60
N VAL A 12 -12.58 11.77 3.59
CA VAL A 12 -13.41 11.48 2.41
C VAL A 12 -13.46 12.73 1.53
N PRO A 13 -12.85 12.73 0.32
CA PRO A 13 -12.90 13.89 -0.57
C PRO A 13 -14.30 14.05 -1.16
N THR A 14 -14.60 15.22 -1.75
CA THR A 14 -15.85 15.39 -2.50
C THR A 14 -15.90 14.45 -3.71
N VAL A 15 -17.09 14.22 -4.28
CA VAL A 15 -17.22 13.35 -5.47
C VAL A 15 -16.38 13.87 -6.64
N VAL A 16 -16.33 15.19 -6.81
CA VAL A 16 -15.53 15.85 -7.85
C VAL A 16 -14.04 15.66 -7.60
N ASP A 17 -13.59 15.82 -6.36
CA ASP A 17 -12.18 15.60 -6.01
C ASP A 17 -11.77 14.14 -6.25
N ARG A 18 -12.64 13.18 -5.93
CA ARG A 18 -12.36 11.76 -6.22
C ARG A 18 -12.27 11.49 -7.71
N LEU A 19 -13.11 12.14 -8.53
CA LEU A 19 -13.05 12.03 -9.98
C LEU A 19 -11.71 12.56 -10.52
N ILE A 20 -11.28 13.73 -10.05
CA ILE A 20 -10.02 14.36 -10.48
C ILE A 20 -8.83 13.52 -10.01
N GLN A 21 -8.81 13.08 -8.75
CA GLN A 21 -7.77 12.20 -8.20
C GLN A 21 -7.68 10.88 -8.96
N GLN A 22 -8.81 10.29 -9.35
CA GLN A 22 -8.82 9.06 -10.15
C GLN A 22 -8.30 9.30 -11.56
N ALA A 23 -8.65 10.42 -12.19
CA ALA A 23 -8.13 10.78 -13.51
C ALA A 23 -6.60 10.97 -13.49
N LEU A 24 -6.08 11.66 -12.47
CA LEU A 24 -4.64 11.79 -12.23
C LEU A 24 -4.00 10.41 -12.02
N HIS A 25 -4.60 9.56 -11.19
CA HIS A 25 -4.09 8.22 -10.92
C HIS A 25 -3.98 7.38 -12.20
N GLN A 26 -4.98 7.41 -13.09
CA GLN A 26 -4.94 6.66 -14.36
C GLN A 26 -3.79 7.07 -15.28
N VAL A 27 -3.35 8.33 -15.22
CA VAL A 27 -2.21 8.83 -16.01
C VAL A 27 -0.88 8.50 -15.33
N LEU A 28 -0.80 8.70 -14.02
CA LEU A 28 0.44 8.49 -13.25
C LEU A 28 0.77 7.01 -13.06
N GLN A 29 -0.24 6.16 -12.89
CA GLN A 29 -0.07 4.72 -12.65
C GLN A 29 0.82 4.03 -13.69
N PRO A 30 0.56 4.09 -15.02
CA PRO A 30 1.43 3.42 -15.99
C PRO A 30 2.85 3.98 -16.05
N ILE A 31 3.10 5.20 -15.56
CA ILE A 31 4.43 5.82 -15.49
C ILE A 31 5.23 5.26 -14.31
N PHE A 32 4.61 5.13 -13.14
CA PHE A 32 5.27 4.65 -11.92
C PHE A 32 5.24 3.13 -11.75
N GLU A 33 4.25 2.44 -12.32
CA GLU A 33 4.12 0.99 -12.21
C GLU A 33 5.40 0.20 -12.57
N PRO A 34 6.12 0.52 -13.67
CA PRO A 34 7.36 -0.20 -14.01
C PRO A 34 8.54 0.14 -13.09
N THR A 35 8.48 1.19 -12.26
CA THR A 35 9.56 1.58 -11.34
C THR A 35 9.39 0.99 -9.95
N PHE A 36 8.22 0.43 -9.62
CA PHE A 36 7.98 -0.21 -8.33
C PHE A 36 8.73 -1.54 -8.19
N SER A 37 9.24 -1.78 -6.98
CA SER A 37 9.88 -3.05 -6.60
C SER A 37 8.93 -4.24 -6.78
N GLU A 38 9.49 -5.39 -7.18
CA GLU A 38 8.78 -6.67 -7.22
C GLU A 38 8.24 -7.11 -5.84
N GLY A 39 8.87 -6.65 -4.75
CA GLY A 39 8.41 -6.89 -3.38
C GLY A 39 7.28 -5.96 -2.91
N SER A 40 6.79 -5.06 -3.78
CA SER A 40 5.69 -4.15 -3.46
C SER A 40 4.35 -4.70 -3.97
N TYR A 41 3.43 -5.01 -3.05
CA TYR A 41 2.15 -5.65 -3.37
C TYR A 41 0.93 -4.79 -3.03
N GLY A 42 1.10 -3.71 -2.26
CA GLY A 42 -0.01 -2.87 -1.80
C GLY A 42 -0.49 -1.90 -2.88
N PHE A 43 -1.82 -1.81 -3.06
CA PHE A 43 -2.49 -0.82 -3.92
C PHE A 43 -2.03 -0.79 -5.39
N ARG A 44 -1.51 -1.92 -5.90
CA ARG A 44 -1.01 -2.06 -7.27
C ARG A 44 -1.95 -2.90 -8.13
N PRO A 45 -2.03 -2.62 -9.45
CA PRO A 45 -2.83 -3.43 -10.36
C PRO A 45 -2.30 -4.86 -10.40
N GLN A 46 -3.20 -5.84 -10.39
CA GLN A 46 -2.86 -7.28 -10.49
C GLN A 46 -1.92 -7.81 -9.38
N ARG A 47 -1.78 -7.09 -8.27
CA ARG A 47 -1.06 -7.52 -7.07
C ARG A 47 -2.02 -7.54 -5.89
N SER A 48 -1.83 -8.49 -4.98
CA SER A 48 -2.70 -8.68 -3.82
C SER A 48 -1.92 -9.00 -2.56
N ALA A 49 -2.58 -8.88 -1.41
CA ALA A 49 -2.01 -9.32 -0.13
C ALA A 49 -1.69 -10.83 -0.11
N LEU A 50 -2.41 -11.64 -0.89
CA LEU A 50 -2.14 -13.08 -0.99
C LEU A 50 -0.81 -13.35 -1.71
N ASP A 51 -0.46 -12.55 -2.71
CA ASP A 51 0.83 -12.66 -3.40
C ASP A 51 2.00 -12.34 -2.45
N ALA A 52 1.82 -11.34 -1.58
CA ALA A 52 2.80 -11.01 -0.54
C ALA A 52 2.99 -12.18 0.45
N VAL A 53 1.89 -12.81 0.87
CA VAL A 53 1.93 -13.98 1.77
C VAL A 53 2.57 -15.18 1.09
N ALA A 54 2.29 -15.42 -0.20
CA ALA A 54 2.91 -16.49 -0.96
C ALA A 54 4.43 -16.30 -1.03
N LYS A 55 4.89 -15.08 -1.33
CA LYS A 55 6.33 -14.76 -1.34
C LYS A 55 6.99 -14.91 0.03
N ALA A 56 6.30 -14.49 1.09
CA ALA A 56 6.79 -14.67 2.45
C ALA A 56 6.95 -16.16 2.82
N LYS A 57 6.01 -17.03 2.38
CA LYS A 57 6.12 -18.48 2.57
C LYS A 57 7.31 -19.09 1.85
N GLU A 58 7.63 -18.62 0.64
CA GLU A 58 8.82 -19.05 -0.09
C GLU A 58 10.10 -18.74 0.70
N TYR A 59 10.23 -17.52 1.26
CA TYR A 59 11.39 -17.15 2.08
C TYR A 59 11.54 -18.03 3.32
N VAL A 60 10.44 -18.37 3.98
CA VAL A 60 10.47 -19.30 5.13
C VAL A 60 10.92 -20.70 4.70
N ALA A 61 10.45 -21.17 3.54
CA ALA A 61 10.87 -22.46 2.97
C ALA A 61 12.35 -22.48 2.55
N GLU A 62 12.91 -21.34 2.15
CA GLU A 62 14.35 -21.15 1.88
C GLU A 62 15.21 -21.07 3.16
N GLY A 63 14.61 -21.14 4.35
CA GLY A 63 15.33 -21.13 5.63
C GLY A 63 15.43 -19.75 6.30
N LYS A 64 14.75 -18.72 5.78
CA LYS A 64 14.69 -17.38 6.41
C LYS A 64 13.59 -17.38 7.48
N HIS A 65 13.94 -17.80 8.68
CA HIS A 65 13.00 -17.94 9.80
C HIS A 65 12.84 -16.69 10.67
N TRP A 66 13.64 -15.65 10.43
CA TRP A 66 13.59 -14.39 11.16
C TRP A 66 12.94 -13.31 10.31
N VAL A 67 11.94 -12.62 10.87
CA VAL A 67 11.23 -11.52 10.23
C VAL A 67 11.52 -10.23 10.99
N VAL A 68 11.85 -9.17 10.26
CA VAL A 68 11.94 -7.82 10.80
C VAL A 68 10.66 -7.10 10.39
N ASP A 69 9.76 -6.93 11.35
CA ASP A 69 8.48 -6.23 11.14
C ASP A 69 8.66 -4.73 11.43
N ILE A 70 8.44 -3.90 10.42
CA ILE A 70 8.56 -2.44 10.50
C ILE A 70 7.25 -1.84 9.99
N ASP A 71 6.50 -1.20 10.89
CA ASP A 71 5.29 -0.45 10.55
C ASP A 71 5.52 1.06 10.72
N LEU A 72 5.07 1.84 9.75
CA LEU A 72 5.16 3.29 9.78
C LEU A 72 3.88 3.88 10.35
N GLU A 73 3.98 4.50 11.53
CA GLU A 73 2.84 5.16 12.14
C GLU A 73 2.40 6.36 11.28
N LYS A 74 1.13 6.35 10.84
CA LYS A 74 0.46 7.46 10.14
C LYS A 74 1.23 7.97 8.92
N PHE A 75 1.54 7.07 7.99
CA PHE A 75 2.21 7.39 6.73
C PHE A 75 1.70 8.70 6.08
N PHE A 76 0.38 8.82 5.84
CA PHE A 76 -0.19 10.00 5.18
C PHE A 76 -0.10 11.29 6.00
N ASP A 77 0.01 11.23 7.33
CA ASP A 77 0.13 12.42 8.18
C ASP A 77 1.59 12.92 8.29
N ARG A 78 2.56 12.08 7.91
CA ARG A 78 4.01 12.32 8.08
C ARG A 78 4.78 12.49 6.77
N VAL A 79 4.10 12.43 5.62
CA VAL A 79 4.74 12.69 4.32
C VAL A 79 5.08 14.18 4.25
N ASN A 80 6.37 14.47 4.03
CA ASN A 80 6.83 15.84 3.76
C ASN A 80 6.41 16.25 2.33
N HIS A 81 5.93 17.47 2.16
CA HIS A 81 5.45 18.02 0.89
C HIS A 81 6.48 18.90 0.17
N ASP A 82 7.64 19.15 0.79
CA ASP A 82 8.76 19.93 0.24
C ASP A 82 9.63 19.12 -0.74
#